data_AF-A0A921LNW3-F1
#
_entry.id   AF-A0A921LNW3-F1
#
_cell.length_a   1.000
_cell.length_b   1.000
_cell.length_c   1.000
_cell.angle_alpha   90.00
_cell.angle_beta   90.00
_cell.angle_gamma   90.00
#
_symmetry.space_group_name_H-M   'P 1'
#
loop_
_entity.id
_entity.type
_entity.pdbx_description
1 polymer ?
#
loop_
_entity_poly.entity_id
_entity_poly.type
_entity_poly.pdbx_seq_one_letter_code
_entity_poly.pdbx_strand_id
1 'polypeptide(L)'
;MTITWEQVLAFLSEDQTMTITSLLFLAFFAATALIHYALPRIARPYFLLAASYAFFCYDPANRPLVWVLLGATLVTWLCGLIIGRIKSKPVRIIALLVAIAGGIGVLIYYKYWNLLADSLGGSWLSHRDNLLAPLGLSYFTFAALSYTIDVYKRRCRVETNPFHYALFVSFFPTLINGPIERYPQLRPQIQKSRRFSYNRCAGGAFRMLWGYTKKMVLADNL
;
A
#
# COMPACT_ATOMS: atom_id res chain seq x y z
N MET A 1 -36.67 -9.88 -15.78
CA MET A 1 -35.33 -10.46 -15.94
C MET A 1 -34.94 -11.07 -14.59
N THR A 2 -35.18 -12.37 -14.40
CA THR A 2 -34.92 -13.06 -13.13
C THR A 2 -33.47 -13.51 -13.11
N ILE A 3 -32.65 -12.86 -12.28
CA ILE A 3 -31.27 -13.26 -12.04
C ILE A 3 -31.30 -14.65 -11.40
N THR A 4 -30.73 -15.66 -12.06
CA THR A 4 -30.67 -17.02 -11.53
C THR A 4 -29.50 -17.17 -10.55
N TRP A 5 -29.63 -18.05 -9.55
CA TRP A 5 -28.56 -18.30 -8.58
C TRP A 5 -27.26 -18.80 -9.22
N GLU A 6 -27.35 -19.47 -10.36
CA GLU A 6 -26.19 -19.87 -11.16
C GLU A 6 -25.47 -18.67 -11.79
N GLN A 7 -26.20 -17.64 -12.25
CA GLN A 7 -25.58 -16.39 -12.75
C GLN A 7 -24.89 -15.62 -11.62
N VAL A 8 -25.46 -15.64 -10.41
CA VAL A 8 -24.81 -15.05 -9.22
C VAL A 8 -23.55 -15.82 -8.87
N LEU A 9 -23.60 -17.15 -8.84
CA LEU A 9 -22.44 -17.99 -8.54
C LEU A 9 -21.35 -17.88 -9.61
N ALA A 10 -21.72 -17.79 -10.89
CA ALA A 10 -20.81 -17.58 -12.01
C ALA A 10 -20.09 -16.22 -11.88
N PHE A 11 -20.84 -15.13 -11.64
CA PHE A 11 -20.29 -13.79 -11.38
C PHE A 11 -19.36 -13.76 -10.15
N LEU A 12 -19.67 -14.52 -9.09
CA LEU A 12 -18.82 -14.65 -7.91
C LEU A 12 -17.54 -15.46 -8.18
N SER A 13 -17.58 -16.37 -9.15
CA SER A 13 -16.46 -17.26 -9.48
C SER A 13 -15.52 -16.72 -10.56
N GLU A 14 -16.01 -15.84 -11.44
CA GLU A 14 -15.26 -15.32 -12.60
C GLU A 14 -14.09 -14.41 -12.22
N ASP A 15 -14.20 -13.68 -11.11
CA ASP A 15 -13.21 -12.68 -10.73
C ASP A 15 -12.42 -13.13 -9.49
N GLN A 16 -11.51 -14.10 -9.67
CA GLN A 16 -10.58 -14.56 -8.61
C GLN A 16 -9.53 -13.52 -8.23
N THR A 17 -9.63 -12.28 -8.76
CA THR A 17 -8.74 -11.18 -8.43
C THR A 17 -9.44 -10.24 -7.43
N MET A 18 -8.72 -9.84 -6.37
CA MET A 18 -9.23 -8.87 -5.38
C MET A 18 -9.12 -7.44 -5.90
N THR A 19 -9.77 -7.15 -7.03
CA THR A 19 -9.94 -5.77 -7.51
C THR A 19 -10.85 -4.98 -6.56
N ILE A 20 -10.71 -3.65 -6.49
CA ILE A 20 -11.55 -2.82 -5.59
C ILE A 20 -13.04 -2.96 -5.91
N THR A 21 -13.35 -3.21 -7.18
CA THR A 21 -14.71 -3.41 -7.68
C THR A 21 -15.28 -4.79 -7.38
N SER A 22 -14.44 -5.79 -7.06
CA SER A 22 -14.92 -7.15 -6.84
C SER A 22 -15.66 -7.30 -5.50
N LEU A 23 -16.67 -8.18 -5.48
CA LEU A 23 -17.39 -8.50 -4.26
C LEU A 23 -16.46 -9.13 -3.21
N LEU A 24 -15.45 -9.87 -3.67
CA LEU A 24 -14.44 -10.48 -2.82
C LEU A 24 -13.66 -9.42 -2.01
N PHE A 25 -13.28 -8.30 -2.63
CA PHE A 25 -12.67 -7.18 -1.90
C PHE A 25 -13.62 -6.59 -0.86
N LEU A 26 -14.90 -6.41 -1.20
CA LEU A 26 -15.89 -5.87 -0.26
C LEU A 26 -16.08 -6.81 0.95
N ALA A 27 -16.16 -8.12 0.71
CA ALA A 27 -16.25 -9.14 1.76
C ALA A 27 -15.00 -9.16 2.64
N PHE A 28 -13.81 -9.13 2.03
CA PHE A 28 -12.53 -9.02 2.74
C PHE A 28 -12.45 -7.75 3.59
N PHE A 29 -12.84 -6.60 3.04
CA PHE A 29 -12.86 -5.33 3.74
C PHE A 29 -13.84 -5.34 4.92
N ALA A 30 -15.06 -5.85 4.72
CA ALA A 30 -16.07 -5.97 5.76
C ALA A 30 -15.60 -6.90 6.90
N ALA A 31 -15.06 -8.07 6.57
CA ALA A 31 -14.49 -9.00 7.54
C ALA A 31 -13.33 -8.35 8.32
N THR A 32 -12.41 -7.68 7.60
CA THR A 32 -11.28 -6.96 8.22
C THR A 32 -11.78 -5.86 9.17
N ALA A 33 -12.80 -5.09 8.78
CA ALA A 33 -13.38 -4.05 9.63
C ALA A 33 -14.03 -4.64 10.89
N LEU A 34 -14.80 -5.74 10.76
CA LEU A 34 -15.45 -6.41 11.90
C LEU A 34 -14.40 -6.94 12.89
N ILE A 35 -13.41 -7.69 12.40
CA ILE A 35 -12.34 -8.26 13.25
C ILE A 35 -11.52 -7.13 13.89
N HIS A 36 -11.22 -6.06 13.15
CA HIS A 36 -10.51 -4.89 13.69
C HIS A 36 -11.25 -4.26 14.89
N TYR A 37 -12.58 -4.15 14.82
CA TYR A 37 -13.36 -3.60 15.93
C TYR A 37 -13.55 -4.58 17.09
N ALA A 38 -13.58 -5.89 16.81
CA ALA A 38 -13.63 -6.95 17.82
C ALA A 38 -12.31 -7.08 18.62
N LEU A 39 -11.17 -6.78 18.00
CA LEU A 39 -9.86 -6.88 18.64
C LEU A 39 -9.59 -5.76 19.67
N PRO A 40 -8.78 -6.06 20.71
CA PRO A 40 -8.33 -5.06 21.67
C PRO A 40 -7.47 -4.00 20.98
N ARG A 41 -7.53 -2.76 21.48
CA ARG A 41 -6.93 -1.59 20.81
C ARG A 41 -5.43 -1.72 20.50
N ILE A 42 -4.73 -2.51 21.29
CA ILE A 42 -3.28 -2.75 21.19
C ILE A 42 -2.96 -3.68 20.00
N ALA A 43 -3.81 -4.67 19.72
CA ALA A 43 -3.60 -5.66 18.65
C ALA A 43 -3.99 -5.14 17.25
N ARG A 44 -4.84 -4.11 17.20
CA ARG A 44 -5.39 -3.54 15.96
C ARG A 44 -4.36 -3.15 14.88
N PRO A 45 -3.26 -2.42 15.17
CA PRO A 45 -2.28 -2.09 14.13
C PRO A 45 -1.56 -3.33 13.59
N TYR A 46 -1.26 -4.32 14.44
CA TYR A 46 -0.64 -5.57 14.02
C TYR A 46 -1.59 -6.42 13.17
N PHE A 47 -2.88 -6.45 13.52
CA PHE A 47 -3.90 -7.10 12.69
C PHE A 47 -4.05 -6.41 11.33
N LEU A 48 -4.10 -5.08 11.28
CA LEU A 48 -4.15 -4.35 10.01
C LEU A 48 -2.91 -4.58 9.15
N LEU A 49 -1.74 -4.74 9.77
CA LEU A 49 -0.51 -5.10 9.08
C LEU A 49 -0.63 -6.48 8.44
N ALA A 50 -1.06 -7.47 9.23
CA ALA A 50 -1.28 -8.84 8.76
C ALA A 50 -2.33 -8.90 7.64
N ALA A 51 -3.45 -8.20 7.80
CA ALA A 51 -4.49 -8.10 6.77
C ALA A 51 -3.95 -7.45 5.49
N SER A 52 -3.11 -6.42 5.61
CA SER A 52 -2.52 -5.76 4.44
C SER A 52 -1.59 -6.69 3.67
N TYR A 53 -0.72 -7.44 4.35
CA TYR A 53 0.12 -8.44 3.68
C TYR A 53 -0.70 -9.62 3.12
N ALA A 54 -1.74 -10.06 3.82
CA ALA A 54 -2.64 -11.10 3.33
C ALA A 54 -3.33 -10.69 2.02
N PHE A 55 -3.74 -9.42 1.92
CA PHE A 55 -4.30 -8.85 0.69
C PHE A 55 -3.32 -8.95 -0.49
N PHE A 56 -2.04 -8.61 -0.29
CA PHE A 56 -1.03 -8.71 -1.34
C PHE A 56 -0.62 -10.15 -1.68
N CYS A 57 -0.67 -11.06 -0.71
CA CYS A 57 -0.37 -12.48 -0.93
C CYS A 57 -1.49 -13.23 -1.67
N TYR A 58 -2.72 -12.72 -1.63
CA TYR A 58 -3.89 -13.37 -2.24
C TYR A 58 -3.74 -13.49 -3.76
N ASP A 59 -3.35 -12.40 -4.42
CA ASP A 59 -3.12 -12.38 -5.86
C ASP A 59 -1.68 -12.83 -6.19
N PRO A 60 -1.49 -13.91 -6.97
CA PRO A 60 -0.16 -14.36 -7.39
C PRO A 60 0.68 -13.28 -8.08
N ALA A 61 0.05 -12.36 -8.82
CA ALA A 61 0.75 -11.28 -9.50
C ALA A 61 1.34 -10.24 -8.52
N ASN A 62 0.73 -10.09 -7.35
CA ASN A 62 1.17 -9.14 -6.32
C ASN A 62 2.09 -9.79 -5.27
N ARG A 63 2.23 -11.11 -5.25
CA ARG A 63 3.12 -11.82 -4.30
C ARG A 63 4.58 -11.31 -4.31
N PRO A 64 5.21 -10.99 -5.48
CA PRO A 64 6.56 -10.41 -5.50
C PRO A 64 6.66 -9.05 -4.78
N LEU A 65 5.59 -8.26 -4.78
CA LEU A 65 5.53 -6.96 -4.11
C LEU A 65 5.72 -7.08 -2.60
N VAL A 66 5.34 -8.19 -1.98
CA VAL A 66 5.53 -8.39 -0.55
C VAL A 66 7.02 -8.36 -0.18
N TRP A 67 7.87 -9.03 -0.97
CA TRP A 67 9.32 -9.03 -0.75
C TRP A 67 9.92 -7.64 -0.97
N VAL A 68 9.47 -6.95 -2.01
CA VAL A 68 9.90 -5.58 -2.30
C VAL A 68 9.48 -4.63 -1.18
N LEU A 69 8.24 -4.74 -0.70
CA LEU A 69 7.72 -3.95 0.42
C LEU A 69 8.54 -4.20 1.68
N LEU A 70 8.82 -5.46 2.03
CA LEU A 70 9.61 -5.78 3.23
C LEU A 70 11.03 -5.22 3.13
N GLY A 71 11.70 -5.40 1.99
CA GLY A 71 13.04 -4.87 1.76
C GLY A 71 13.08 -3.34 1.77
N ALA A 72 12.19 -2.70 1.02
CA ALA A 72 12.09 -1.24 0.97
C ALA A 72 11.71 -0.64 2.33
N THR A 73 10.79 -1.29 3.07
CA THR A 73 10.41 -0.89 4.43
C THR A 73 11.63 -0.95 5.35
N LEU A 74 12.40 -2.04 5.34
CA LEU A 74 13.58 -2.17 6.19
C LEU A 74 14.62 -1.09 5.86
N VAL A 75 14.96 -0.91 4.59
CA VAL A 75 15.96 0.08 4.15
C VAL A 75 15.53 1.49 4.52
N THR A 76 14.30 1.89 4.18
CA THR A 76 13.81 3.24 4.45
C THR A 76 13.56 3.51 5.94
N TRP A 77 13.18 2.49 6.72
CA TRP A 77 13.09 2.57 8.17
C TRP A 77 14.46 2.81 8.81
N LEU A 78 15.47 2.03 8.42
CA LEU A 78 16.85 2.19 8.90
C LEU A 78 17.40 3.57 8.53
N CYS A 79 17.21 4.01 7.29
CA CYS A 79 17.59 5.35 6.86
C CYS A 79 16.89 6.43 7.70
N GLY A 80 15.59 6.28 7.94
CA GLY A 80 14.83 7.18 8.83
C GLY A 80 15.39 7.21 10.25
N LEU A 81 15.74 6.04 10.80
CA LEU A 81 16.35 5.88 12.13
C LEU A 81 17.70 6.61 12.24
N ILE A 82 18.56 6.41 11.25
CA ILE A 82 19.87 7.06 11.14
C ILE A 82 19.69 8.58 11.05
N ILE A 83 18.80 9.06 10.16
CA ILE A 83 18.55 10.50 9.98
C ILE A 83 17.99 11.15 11.24
N GLY A 84 17.16 10.43 11.99
CA GLY A 84 16.51 10.91 13.21
C GLY A 84 17.40 10.89 14.45
N ARG A 85 18.32 9.93 14.57
CA ARG A 85 19.19 9.79 15.76
C ARG A 85 20.53 10.49 15.63
N ILE A 86 21.11 10.51 14.43
CA ILE A 86 22.45 11.07 14.22
C ILE A 86 22.37 12.57 13.96
N LYS A 87 23.17 13.36 14.70
CA LYS A 87 23.24 14.82 14.52
C LYS A 87 24.15 15.24 13.35
N SER A 88 25.11 14.39 12.96
CA SER A 88 26.06 14.66 11.89
C SER A 88 25.38 14.89 10.54
N LYS A 89 25.55 16.09 9.96
CA LYS A 89 24.96 16.48 8.68
C LYS A 89 25.34 15.55 7.51
N PRO A 90 26.62 15.19 7.27
CA PRO A 90 26.97 14.32 6.14
C PRO A 90 26.30 12.95 6.22
N VAL A 91 26.25 12.34 7.40
CA VAL A 91 25.62 11.02 7.59
C VAL A 91 24.13 11.06 7.27
N ARG A 92 23.44 12.14 7.67
CA ARG A 92 22.01 12.32 7.36
C ARG A 92 21.76 12.49 5.86
N ILE A 93 22.67 13.19 5.16
CA ILE A 93 22.58 13.36 3.70
C ILE A 93 22.80 12.01 2.99
N ILE A 94 23.82 11.25 3.40
CA ILE A 94 24.09 9.92 2.83
C ILE A 94 22.90 9.00 3.04
N ALA A 95 22.35 8.94 4.26
CA ALA A 95 21.17 8.11 4.54
C ALA A 95 19.93 8.54 3.72
N LEU A 96 19.75 9.83 3.49
CA LEU A 96 18.69 10.33 2.60
C LEU A 96 18.93 9.91 1.15
N LEU A 97 20.15 10.06 0.65
CA LEU A 97 20.51 9.65 -0.71
C LEU A 97 20.32 8.15 -0.91
N VAL A 98 20.70 7.32 0.07
CA VAL A 98 20.46 5.87 0.04
C VAL A 98 18.96 5.55 -0.03
N ALA A 99 18.13 6.21 0.77
CA ALA A 99 16.68 6.01 0.73
C ALA A 99 16.07 6.42 -0.62
N ILE A 100 16.50 7.56 -1.18
CA ILE A 100 16.05 8.06 -2.48
C ILE A 100 16.50 7.13 -3.60
N ALA A 101 17.79 6.76 -3.63
CA ALA A 101 18.35 5.86 -4.63
C ALA A 101 17.71 4.47 -4.57
N GLY A 102 17.46 3.94 -3.37
CA GLY A 102 16.76 2.67 -3.18
C GLY A 102 15.33 2.71 -3.73
N GLY A 103 14.55 3.74 -3.39
CA GLY A 103 13.18 3.86 -3.89
C GLY A 103 13.10 4.10 -5.40
N ILE A 104 13.93 5.00 -5.94
CA ILE A 104 14.00 5.23 -7.40
C ILE A 104 14.50 3.97 -8.11
N GLY A 105 15.49 3.27 -7.56
CA GLY A 105 16.03 2.03 -8.13
C GLY A 105 14.96 0.94 -8.25
N VAL A 106 14.10 0.79 -7.23
CA VAL A 106 12.95 -0.13 -7.28
C VAL A 106 11.97 0.25 -8.39
N LEU A 107 11.66 1.55 -8.55
CA LEU A 107 10.79 2.01 -9.64
C LEU A 107 11.41 1.75 -11.02
N ILE A 108 12.69 2.06 -11.19
CA ILE A 108 13.40 1.83 -12.45
C ILE A 108 13.35 0.33 -12.80
N TYR A 109 13.73 -0.53 -11.86
CA TYR A 109 13.80 -1.97 -12.08
C TYR A 109 12.44 -2.60 -12.42
N TYR A 110 11.38 -2.27 -11.68
CA TYR A 110 10.07 -2.91 -11.89
C TYR A 110 9.19 -2.24 -12.95
N LYS A 111 9.34 -0.93 -13.18
CA LYS A 111 8.40 -0.16 -14.01
C LYS A 111 9.01 0.36 -15.31
N TYR A 112 10.28 0.75 -15.29
CA TYR A 112 10.91 1.43 -16.43
C TYR A 112 12.00 0.61 -17.11
N TRP A 113 12.33 -0.58 -16.58
CA TRP A 113 13.40 -1.42 -17.10
C TRP A 113 13.18 -1.80 -18.56
N ASN A 114 11.97 -2.26 -18.90
CA ASN A 114 11.64 -2.64 -20.28
C ASN A 114 11.77 -1.44 -21.23
N LEU A 115 11.24 -0.28 -20.85
CA LEU A 115 11.35 0.95 -21.65
C LEU A 115 12.80 1.40 -21.85
N LEU A 116 13.64 1.28 -20.82
CA LEU A 116 15.06 1.61 -20.90
C LEU A 116 15.83 0.62 -21.78
N ALA A 117 15.55 -0.67 -21.65
CA ALA A 117 16.17 -1.73 -22.45
C ALA A 117 15.81 -1.59 -23.93
N ASP A 118 14.56 -1.26 -24.24
CA ASP A 118 14.09 -1.03 -25.61
C ASP A 118 14.74 0.22 -26.23
N SER A 119 14.93 1.27 -25.43
CA SER A 119 15.56 2.52 -25.88
C SER A 119 17.06 2.41 -26.15
N LEU A 120 17.74 1.41 -25.57
CA LEU A 120 19.21 1.26 -25.64
C LEU A 120 19.69 0.23 -26.68
N GLY A 121 18.81 -0.24 -27.58
CA GLY A 121 19.19 -1.08 -28.74
C GLY A 121 18.90 -2.58 -28.54
N GLY A 122 17.64 -2.90 -28.25
CA GLY A 122 17.17 -4.23 -27.85
C GLY A 122 17.57 -5.41 -28.75
N SER A 123 18.14 -6.44 -28.13
CA SER A 123 17.84 -7.87 -28.34
C SER A 123 18.54 -8.74 -27.28
N TRP A 124 19.71 -8.30 -26.79
CA TRP A 124 20.48 -9.00 -25.74
C TRP A 124 20.09 -8.61 -24.31
N LEU A 125 19.68 -7.35 -24.07
CA LEU A 125 19.15 -6.88 -22.77
C LEU A 125 17.64 -7.09 -22.59
N SER A 126 16.91 -7.33 -23.69
CA SER A 126 15.45 -7.54 -23.71
C SER A 126 15.06 -8.97 -23.32
N HIS A 127 16.05 -9.84 -23.08
CA HIS A 127 15.83 -11.16 -22.52
C HIS A 127 15.44 -11.03 -21.05
N ARG A 128 14.14 -10.84 -20.77
CA ARG A 128 13.36 -11.69 -19.85
C ARG A 128 12.18 -10.98 -19.19
N ASP A 129 11.21 -11.86 -18.95
CA ASP A 129 10.16 -11.87 -17.94
C ASP A 129 9.32 -10.60 -17.91
N ASN A 130 8.03 -10.77 -18.24
CA ASN A 130 6.97 -9.81 -17.92
C ASN A 130 6.93 -9.58 -16.41
N LEU A 131 7.87 -8.79 -15.89
CA LEU A 131 7.84 -8.23 -14.55
C LEU A 131 6.68 -7.24 -14.56
N LEU A 132 5.48 -7.77 -14.37
CA LEU A 132 4.30 -6.98 -14.11
C LEU A 132 4.62 -6.11 -12.90
N ALA A 133 4.69 -4.79 -13.11
CA ALA A 133 4.83 -3.83 -12.04
C ALA A 133 3.65 -4.03 -11.10
N PRO A 134 3.88 -4.51 -9.86
CA PRO A 134 2.78 -4.90 -9.03
C PRO A 134 2.00 -3.68 -8.56
N LEU A 135 0.71 -3.89 -8.30
CA LEU A 135 -0.24 -2.80 -8.08
C LEU A 135 0.19 -1.96 -6.86
N GLY A 136 0.31 -0.65 -7.06
CA GLY A 136 0.66 0.30 -6.00
C GLY A 136 2.15 0.45 -5.67
N LEU A 137 3.05 -0.11 -6.50
CA LEU A 137 4.50 0.05 -6.36
C LEU A 137 4.93 1.54 -6.21
N SER A 138 4.34 2.41 -7.02
CA SER A 138 4.64 3.85 -6.97
C SER A 138 4.15 4.52 -5.69
N TYR A 139 2.96 4.16 -5.20
CA TYR A 139 2.37 4.77 -4.00
C TYR A 139 3.19 4.46 -2.75
N PHE A 140 3.56 3.20 -2.52
CA PHE A 140 4.37 2.86 -1.35
C PHE A 140 5.75 3.52 -1.44
N THR A 141 6.35 3.56 -2.64
CA THR A 141 7.67 4.15 -2.84
C THR A 141 7.64 5.63 -2.48
N PHE A 142 6.66 6.38 -3.01
CA PHE A 142 6.52 7.79 -2.68
C PHE A 142 6.15 8.03 -1.22
N ALA A 143 5.35 7.17 -0.59
CA ALA A 143 5.07 7.26 0.85
C ALA A 143 6.34 7.07 1.70
N ALA A 144 7.17 6.07 1.37
CA ALA A 144 8.43 5.80 2.04
C ALA A 144 9.46 6.92 1.84
N LEU A 145 9.58 7.46 0.62
CA LEU A 145 10.41 8.64 0.35
C LEU A 145 9.89 9.89 1.09
N SER A 146 8.59 10.15 1.07
CA SER A 146 7.99 11.28 1.78
C SER A 146 8.31 11.23 3.27
N TYR A 147 8.23 10.05 3.89
CA TYR A 147 8.62 9.86 5.27
C TYR A 147 10.09 10.20 5.52
N THR A 148 11.02 9.62 4.76
CA THR A 148 12.47 9.85 4.95
C THR A 148 12.84 11.32 4.74
N ILE A 149 12.23 11.98 3.75
CA ILE A 149 12.39 13.43 3.51
C ILE A 149 11.81 14.26 4.66
N ASP A 150 10.62 13.92 5.16
CA ASP A 150 10.00 14.66 6.27
C ASP A 150 10.78 14.51 7.58
N VAL A 151 11.37 13.34 7.84
CA VAL A 151 12.29 13.11 8.97
C VAL A 151 13.59 13.91 8.78
N TYR A 152 14.14 13.95 7.56
CA TYR A 152 15.32 14.77 7.24
C TYR A 152 15.06 16.26 7.45
N LYS A 153 13.90 16.76 7.01
CA LYS A 153 13.44 18.14 7.19
C LYS A 153 12.96 18.44 8.61
N ARG A 154 13.01 17.47 9.53
CA ARG A 154 12.50 17.58 10.91
C ARG A 154 11.03 17.98 11.01
N ARG A 155 10.24 17.70 9.97
CA ARG A 155 8.78 17.91 9.95
C ARG A 155 8.05 16.80 10.69
N CYS A 156 8.68 15.63 10.80
CA CYS A 156 8.17 14.50 11.56
C CYS A 156 9.24 13.96 12.52
N ARG A 157 8.78 13.38 13.64
CA ARG A 157 9.65 12.56 14.50
C ARG A 157 9.81 11.18 13.86
N VAL A 158 11.02 10.64 13.96
CA VAL A 158 11.32 9.29 13.51
C VAL A 158 10.47 8.26 14.25
N GLU A 159 9.96 7.26 13.53
CA GLU A 159 9.28 6.12 14.13
C GLU A 159 10.27 5.02 14.51
N THR A 160 10.28 4.67 15.78
CA THR A 160 11.18 3.65 16.34
C THR A 160 10.59 2.25 16.29
N ASN A 161 9.27 2.11 16.11
CA ASN A 161 8.62 0.81 16.00
C ASN A 161 8.55 0.37 14.52
N PRO A 162 9.25 -0.69 14.12
CA PRO A 162 9.27 -1.14 12.73
C PRO A 162 7.88 -1.61 12.25
N PHE A 163 7.03 -2.15 13.12
CA PHE A 163 5.69 -2.61 12.75
C PHE A 163 4.73 -1.46 12.43
N HIS A 164 4.83 -0.34 13.17
CA HIS A 164 4.05 0.85 12.88
C HIS A 164 4.48 1.50 11.56
N TYR A 165 5.78 1.49 11.28
CA TYR A 165 6.29 1.98 10.01
C TYR A 165 5.89 1.07 8.85
N ALA A 166 6.04 -0.25 9.01
CA ALA A 166 5.61 -1.23 8.03
C ALA A 166 4.12 -1.06 7.70
N LEU A 167 3.27 -0.90 8.73
CA LEU A 167 1.84 -0.65 8.53
C LEU A 167 1.58 0.61 7.73
N PHE A 168 2.32 1.71 7.97
CA PHE A 168 2.16 2.92 7.17
C PHE A 168 2.48 2.68 5.69
N VAL A 169 3.58 2.00 5.40
CA VAL A 169 4.03 1.79 4.01
C VAL A 169 3.15 0.76 3.30
N SER A 170 2.67 -0.27 4.00
CA SER A 170 1.92 -1.38 3.41
C SER A 170 0.41 -1.28 3.55
N PHE A 171 -0.16 -0.20 4.10
CA PHE A 171 -1.60 -0.11 4.35
C PHE A 171 -2.42 -0.30 3.06
N PHE A 172 -3.11 -1.44 2.94
CA PHE A 172 -3.77 -1.85 1.69
C PHE A 172 -4.79 -0.84 1.15
N PRO A 173 -5.61 -0.13 1.95
CA PRO A 173 -6.60 0.81 1.41
C PRO A 173 -5.97 1.99 0.68
N THR A 174 -4.78 2.42 1.13
CA THR A 174 -4.10 3.59 0.57
C THR A 174 -3.16 3.23 -0.56
N LEU A 175 -2.62 2.00 -0.55
CA LEU A 175 -1.64 1.55 -1.54
C LEU A 175 -2.25 1.34 -2.94
N ILE A 176 -3.55 1.04 -3.01
CA ILE A 176 -4.21 0.73 -4.28
C ILE A 176 -4.64 2.01 -5.03
N ASN A 177 -5.32 2.94 -4.36
CA ASN A 177 -5.93 4.12 -5.01
C ASN A 177 -6.05 5.35 -4.08
N GLY A 178 -5.29 5.41 -2.99
CA GLY A 178 -5.33 6.55 -2.08
C GLY A 178 -4.46 7.72 -2.57
N PRO A 179 -4.74 8.97 -2.16
CA PRO A 179 -3.73 10.02 -2.23
C PRO A 179 -2.47 9.57 -1.48
N ILE A 180 -1.29 10.04 -1.90
CA ILE A 180 -0.03 9.68 -1.24
C ILE A 180 -0.10 10.14 0.24
N GLU A 181 -0.26 9.16 1.13
CA GLU A 181 -0.44 9.40 2.56
C GLU A 181 0.84 9.93 3.20
N ARG A 182 0.67 10.83 4.16
CA ARG A 182 1.81 11.39 4.91
C ARG A 182 1.86 10.80 6.31
N TYR A 183 3.06 10.31 6.67
CA TYR A 183 3.29 9.68 7.97
C TYR A 183 2.83 10.50 9.19
N PRO A 184 3.05 11.83 9.28
CA PRO A 184 2.56 12.63 10.41
C PRO A 184 1.05 12.57 10.62
N GLN A 185 0.26 12.39 9.55
CA GLN A 185 -1.21 12.35 9.60
C GLN A 185 -1.73 10.95 9.97
N LEU A 186 -1.04 9.90 9.52
CA LEU A 186 -1.44 8.52 9.81
C LEU A 186 -0.94 8.04 11.19
N ARG A 187 0.23 8.51 11.64
CA ARG A 187 0.86 8.09 12.90
C ARG A 187 -0.04 8.16 14.13
N PRO A 188 -0.80 9.24 14.40
CA PRO A 188 -1.72 9.29 15.53
C PRO A 188 -2.82 8.22 15.47
N GLN A 189 -3.23 7.82 14.26
CA GLN A 189 -4.27 6.83 14.04
C GLN A 189 -3.76 5.40 14.27
N ILE A 190 -2.48 5.15 13.91
CA ILE A 190 -1.78 3.90 14.19
C ILE A 190 -1.52 3.75 15.70
N GLN A 191 -0.97 4.79 16.35
CA GLN A 191 -0.58 4.73 17.76
C GLN A 191 -1.79 4.74 18.72
N LYS A 192 -2.84 5.48 18.39
CA LYS A 192 -4.06 5.57 19.20
C LYS A 192 -5.26 5.15 18.36
N SER A 193 -5.50 3.84 18.31
CA SER A 193 -6.69 3.31 17.64
C SER A 193 -7.96 3.92 18.24
N ARG A 194 -8.79 4.48 17.37
CA ARG A 194 -10.00 5.22 17.78
C ARG A 194 -11.08 4.26 18.29
N ARG A 195 -11.96 4.77 19.15
CA ARG A 195 -13.17 4.03 19.58
C ARG A 195 -14.13 3.85 18.40
N PHE A 196 -14.93 2.79 18.43
CA PHE A 196 -16.01 2.62 17.46
C PHE A 196 -16.96 3.84 17.50
N SER A 197 -17.43 4.27 16.34
CA SER A 197 -18.39 5.38 16.22
C SER A 197 -19.28 5.11 15.01
N TYR A 198 -20.57 4.92 15.28
CA TYR A 198 -21.56 4.61 14.26
C TYR A 198 -21.55 5.64 13.12
N ASN A 199 -21.55 6.94 13.45
CA ASN A 199 -21.56 8.02 12.44
C ASN A 199 -20.35 7.96 11.49
N ARG A 200 -19.18 7.51 11.97
CA ARG A 200 -18.00 7.35 11.12
C ARG A 200 -18.10 6.11 10.23
N CYS A 201 -18.60 5.00 10.78
CA CYS A 201 -18.80 3.77 10.02
C CYS A 201 -19.87 3.96 8.94
N ALA A 202 -21.03 4.53 9.28
CA ALA A 202 -22.10 4.87 8.34
C ALA A 202 -21.62 5.86 7.28
N GLY A 203 -20.91 6.92 7.68
CA GLY A 203 -20.32 7.86 6.72
C GLY A 203 -19.24 7.25 5.82
N GLY A 204 -18.48 6.26 6.32
CA GLY A 204 -17.52 5.50 5.52
C GLY A 204 -18.22 4.60 4.49
N ALA A 205 -19.23 3.84 4.93
CA ALA A 205 -20.05 3.00 4.07
C ALA A 205 -20.75 3.82 2.97
N PHE A 206 -21.30 4.99 3.32
CA PHE A 206 -21.89 5.90 2.33
C PHE A 206 -20.88 6.36 1.27
N ARG A 207 -19.66 6.73 1.68
CA ARG A 207 -18.60 7.13 0.73
C ARG A 207 -18.17 5.97 -0.17
N MET A 208 -18.09 4.76 0.37
CA MET A 208 -17.81 3.56 -0.43
C MET A 208 -18.92 3.33 -1.45
N LEU A 209 -20.18 3.29 -1.01
CA LEU A 209 -21.34 3.10 -1.89
C LEU A 209 -21.40 4.15 -3.01
N TRP A 210 -21.16 5.41 -2.67
CA TRP A 210 -21.09 6.50 -3.66
C TRP A 210 -19.92 6.34 -4.64
N GLY A 211 -18.75 5.92 -4.15
CA GLY A 211 -17.59 5.60 -4.98
C GLY A 211 -17.87 4.44 -5.95
N TYR A 212 -18.48 3.36 -5.47
CA TYR A 212 -18.90 2.22 -6.29
C TYR A 212 -19.89 2.64 -7.36
N THR A 213 -20.89 3.45 -7.02
CA THR A 213 -21.87 3.96 -7.99
C THR A 213 -21.17 4.74 -9.09
N LYS A 214 -20.26 5.66 -8.74
CA LYS A 214 -19.49 6.41 -9.74
C LYS A 214 -18.62 5.51 -10.63
N LYS A 215 -18.01 4.47 -10.06
CA LYS A 215 -17.13 3.57 -10.82
C LYS A 215 -17.93 2.66 -11.74
N MET A 216 -18.84 1.86 -11.18
CA MET A 216 -19.56 0.82 -11.91
C MET A 216 -20.69 1.34 -12.80
N VAL A 217 -21.36 2.44 -12.40
CA VAL A 217 -22.53 2.95 -13.13
C VAL A 217 -22.15 4.03 -14.13
N LEU A 218 -21.24 4.94 -13.75
CA LEU A 218 -20.86 6.03 -14.65
C LEU A 218 -19.61 5.68 -15.44
N ALA A 219 -18.49 5.40 -14.76
CA ALA A 219 -17.20 5.28 -15.43
C ALA A 219 -17.05 4.02 -16.29
N ASP A 220 -17.65 2.89 -15.90
CA ASP A 220 -17.56 1.65 -16.66
C ASP A 220 -18.59 1.58 -17.82
N ASN A 221 -19.55 2.50 -17.87
CA ASN A 221 -20.54 2.62 -18.95
C ASN A 221 -20.31 3.81 -19.89
N LEU A 222 -19.22 4.57 -19.69
CA LEU A 222 -18.74 5.66 -20.55
C LEU A 222 -17.56 5.16 -21.40
#